data_AF-A0A525L8I9-F1
#
_entry.id   AF-A0A525L8I9-F1
#
_cell.length_a   1.000
_cell.length_b   1.000
_cell.length_c   1.000
_cell.angle_alpha   90.00
_cell.angle_beta   90.00
_cell.angle_gamma   90.00
#
_symmetry.space_group_name_H-M   'P 1'
#
loop_
_entity.id
_entity.type
_entity.pdbx_description
1 polymer ?
#
loop_
_entity_poly.entity_id
_entity_poly.type
_entity_poly.pdbx_seq_one_letter_code
_entity_poly.pdbx_strand_id
1 'polypeptide(L)'
;MATPFTPNPNDPALVDHERTYKTFNILLRWCMVHLASVISFLVLWFATGAGFITALVVGVVVFALGYAFVIRHEEHQPLDVWKEGR
;
A
#
# COMPACT_ATOMS: atom_id res chain seq x y z
N MET A 1 8.17 12.51 40.89
CA MET A 1 9.15 11.90 39.97
C MET A 1 8.40 10.84 39.18
N ALA A 2 8.05 11.08 37.91
CA ALA A 2 7.31 10.10 37.11
C ALA A 2 8.26 8.96 36.72
N THR A 3 7.82 7.71 36.87
CA THR A 3 8.58 6.55 36.40
C THR A 3 8.69 6.60 34.88
N PRO A 4 9.88 6.33 34.30
CA PRO A 4 10.03 6.29 32.85
C PRO A 4 9.11 5.21 32.26
N PHE A 5 8.30 5.56 31.27
CA PHE A 5 7.52 4.60 30.50
C PHE A 5 8.49 3.68 29.75
N THR A 6 8.54 2.42 30.17
CA THR A 6 9.23 1.35 29.43
C THR A 6 8.16 0.55 28.69
N PRO A 7 7.93 0.80 27.38
CA PRO A 7 6.94 0.06 26.63
C PRO A 7 7.29 -1.43 26.67
N ASN A 8 6.33 -2.26 27.06
CA ASN A 8 6.45 -3.71 26.92
C ASN A 8 6.12 -4.04 25.46
N PRO A 9 7.07 -4.47 24.63
CA PRO A 9 6.81 -4.79 23.22
C PRO A 9 5.89 -6.01 23.04
N ASN A 10 5.57 -6.72 24.12
CA ASN A 10 4.62 -7.83 24.13
C ASN A 10 3.27 -7.45 24.77
N ASP A 11 3.00 -6.16 24.95
CA ASP A 11 1.67 -5.70 25.38
C ASP A 11 0.63 -6.07 24.32
N PRO A 12 -0.40 -6.88 24.65
CA PRO A 12 -1.41 -7.31 23.69
C PRO A 12 -2.10 -6.15 22.97
N ALA A 13 -2.37 -5.04 23.67
CA ALA A 13 -3.03 -3.87 23.07
C ALA A 13 -2.13 -3.17 22.03
N LEU A 14 -0.81 -3.18 22.24
CA LEU A 14 0.15 -2.62 21.29
C LEU A 14 0.24 -3.49 20.02
N VAL A 15 0.31 -4.82 20.19
CA VAL A 15 0.38 -5.78 19.08
C VAL A 15 -0.86 -5.70 18.18
N ASP A 16 -2.06 -5.60 18.78
CA ASP A 16 -3.32 -5.45 18.02
C ASP A 16 -3.35 -4.15 17.21
N HIS A 17 -2.82 -3.07 17.79
CA HIS A 17 -2.71 -1.79 17.09
C HIS A 17 -1.73 -1.86 15.92
N GLU A 18 -0.55 -2.45 16.12
CA GLU A 18 0.45 -2.65 15.07
C GLU A 18 -0.09 -3.49 13.91
N ARG A 19 -0.81 -4.57 14.21
CA ARG A 19 -1.46 -5.44 13.20
C ARG A 19 -2.49 -4.66 12.39
N THR A 20 -3.34 -3.89 13.05
CA THR A 20 -4.37 -3.06 12.38
C THR A 20 -3.73 -1.99 11.50
N TYR A 21 -2.73 -1.29 12.01
CA TYR A 21 -2.00 -0.26 11.27
C TYR A 21 -1.36 -0.82 9.99
N LYS A 22 -0.71 -1.98 10.08
CA LYS A 22 -0.12 -2.63 8.91
C LYS A 22 -1.17 -3.04 7.88
N THR A 23 -2.29 -3.64 8.30
CA THR A 23 -3.38 -4.01 7.39
C THR A 23 -3.96 -2.79 6.69
N PHE A 24 -4.19 -1.70 7.42
CA PHE A 24 -4.65 -0.44 6.84
C PHE A 24 -3.64 0.14 5.83
N ASN A 25 -2.35 0.12 6.15
CA ASN A 25 -1.29 0.58 5.26
C ASN A 25 -1.23 -0.24 3.96
N ILE A 26 -1.39 -1.57 4.03
CA ILE A 26 -1.47 -2.43 2.84
C ILE A 26 -2.66 -2.03 1.97
N LEU A 27 -3.84 -1.86 2.56
CA LEU A 27 -5.04 -1.43 1.82
C LEU A 27 -4.83 -0.05 1.17
N LEU A 28 -4.28 0.89 1.92
CA LEU A 28 -4.03 2.26 1.45
C LEU A 28 -3.09 2.27 0.24
N ARG A 29 -2.05 1.43 0.24
CA ARG A 29 -1.13 1.28 -0.89
C ARG A 29 -1.82 0.74 -2.13
N TRP A 30 -2.66 -0.28 -1.97
CA TRP A 30 -3.48 -0.77 -3.08
C TRP A 30 -4.38 0.33 -3.64
N CYS A 31 -5.02 1.12 -2.78
CA CYS A 31 -5.80 2.29 -3.20
C CYS A 31 -4.96 3.30 -3.98
N MET A 32 -3.75 3.63 -3.52
CA MET A 32 -2.85 4.56 -4.20
C MET A 32 -2.45 4.06 -5.60
N VAL A 33 -2.09 2.78 -5.73
CA VAL A 33 -1.71 2.17 -7.02
C VAL A 33 -2.88 2.18 -8.01
N HIS A 34 -4.08 1.80 -7.56
CA HIS A 34 -5.28 1.84 -8.40
C HIS A 34 -5.63 3.27 -8.81
N LEU A 35 -5.58 4.23 -7.89
CA LEU A 35 -5.84 5.64 -8.19
C LEU A 35 -4.84 6.17 -9.22
N ALA A 36 -3.54 5.94 -9.04
CA ALA A 36 -2.52 6.38 -9.99
C ALA A 36 -2.73 5.80 -11.39
N SER A 37 -3.04 4.50 -11.49
CA SER A 37 -3.35 3.82 -12.75
C SER A 37 -4.59 4.39 -13.43
N VAL A 38 -5.69 4.53 -12.69
CA VAL A 38 -6.99 5.00 -13.22
C VAL A 38 -6.89 6.46 -13.65
N ILE A 39 -6.27 7.32 -12.84
CA ILE A 39 -6.09 8.73 -13.17
C ILE A 39 -5.24 8.86 -14.45
N SER A 40 -4.12 8.15 -14.54
CA SER A 40 -3.24 8.20 -15.73
C SER A 40 -3.98 7.76 -16.99
N PHE A 41 -4.76 6.68 -16.89
CA PHE A 41 -5.60 6.18 -17.97
C PHE A 41 -6.66 7.22 -18.42
N LEU A 42 -7.43 7.77 -17.48
CA LEU A 42 -8.48 8.73 -17.79
C LEU A 42 -7.92 10.04 -18.36
N VAL A 43 -6.80 10.52 -17.83
CA VAL A 43 -6.13 11.73 -18.33
C VAL A 43 -5.63 11.52 -19.76
N LEU A 44 -4.98 10.40 -20.05
CA LEU A 44 -4.48 10.14 -21.40
C LEU A 44 -5.62 9.93 -22.40
N TRP A 45 -6.69 9.25 -22.00
CA TRP A 45 -7.83 9.03 -22.87
C TRP A 45 -8.55 10.36 -23.17
N PHE A 46 -8.95 11.11 -22.15
CA PHE A 46 -9.86 12.23 -22.33
C PHE A 46 -9.16 13.60 -22.46
N ALA A 47 -8.02 13.82 -21.80
CA ALA A 47 -7.42 15.15 -21.71
C ALA A 47 -6.32 15.43 -22.75
N THR A 48 -5.69 14.41 -23.34
CA THR A 48 -4.53 14.60 -24.24
C THR A 48 -4.78 14.20 -25.70
N GLY A 49 -5.87 13.48 -25.98
CA GLY A 49 -6.14 12.94 -27.32
C GLY A 49 -5.25 11.76 -27.74
N ALA A 50 -4.46 11.18 -26.81
CA ALA A 50 -3.60 10.02 -27.08
C ALA A 50 -4.37 8.77 -27.54
N GLY A 51 -5.69 8.74 -27.34
CA GLY A 51 -6.59 7.65 -27.71
C GLY A 51 -6.65 6.53 -26.67
N PHE A 52 -7.70 5.72 -26.75
CA PHE A 52 -7.99 4.67 -25.76
C PHE A 52 -6.85 3.66 -25.61
N ILE A 53 -6.28 3.18 -26.72
CA ILE A 53 -5.26 2.12 -26.70
C ILE A 53 -3.98 2.60 -26.02
N THR A 54 -3.50 3.79 -26.39
CA THR A 54 -2.32 4.40 -25.77
C THR A 54 -2.53 4.61 -24.28
N ALA A 55 -3.69 5.16 -23.90
CA ALA A 55 -4.06 5.34 -22.50
C ALA A 55 -4.10 4.01 -21.73
N LEU A 56 -4.68 2.96 -22.33
CA LEU A 56 -4.78 1.62 -21.73
C LEU A 56 -3.40 1.03 -21.47
N VAL A 57 -2.50 1.09 -22.46
CA VAL A 57 -1.12 0.60 -22.31
C VAL A 57 -0.43 1.33 -21.16
N VAL A 58 -0.52 2.66 -21.09
CA VAL A 58 0.10 3.42 -20.01
C VAL A 58 -0.52 3.08 -18.65
N GLY A 59 -1.85 2.96 -18.56
CA GLY A 59 -2.52 2.55 -17.33
C GLY A 59 -2.01 1.19 -16.82
N VAL A 60 -1.91 0.20 -17.71
CA VAL A 60 -1.37 -1.13 -17.37
C VAL A 60 0.09 -1.06 -16.93
N VAL A 61 0.93 -0.28 -17.61
CA VAL A 61 2.34 -0.08 -17.24
C VAL A 61 2.45 0.58 -15.86
N VAL A 62 1.68 1.63 -15.60
CA VAL A 62 1.65 2.31 -14.28
C VAL A 62 1.20 1.35 -13.19
N PHE A 63 0.18 0.54 -13.43
CA PHE A 63 -0.27 -0.47 -12.48
C PHE A 63 0.82 -1.52 -12.21
N ALA A 64 1.46 -2.06 -13.24
CA ALA A 64 2.52 -3.06 -13.10
C ALA A 64 3.73 -2.52 -12.32
N LEU A 65 4.14 -1.28 -12.60
CA LEU A 65 5.21 -0.60 -11.85
C LEU A 65 4.78 -0.35 -10.40
N GLY A 66 3.57 0.15 -10.17
CA GLY A 66 3.02 0.34 -8.83
C GLY A 66 2.99 -0.96 -8.01
N TYR A 67 2.56 -2.05 -8.62
CA TYR A 67 2.60 -3.37 -8.00
C TYR A 67 4.02 -3.80 -7.64
N ALA A 68 4.96 -3.72 -8.59
CA ALA A 68 6.34 -4.16 -8.39
C ALA A 68 7.09 -3.35 -7.33
N PHE A 69 6.90 -2.03 -7.29
CA PHE A 69 7.66 -1.14 -6.40
C PHE A 69 6.95 -0.81 -5.08
N VAL A 70 5.63 -0.70 -5.07
CA VAL A 70 4.87 -0.24 -3.87
C VAL A 70 4.29 -1.40 -3.08
N ILE A 71 3.80 -2.43 -3.76
CA ILE A 71 3.15 -3.58 -3.13
C ILE A 71 4.17 -4.67 -2.79
N ARG A 72 4.89 -5.19 -3.80
CA ARG A 72 5.82 -6.31 -3.63
C ARG A 72 6.97 -6.00 -2.66
N HIS A 73 7.41 -4.74 -2.60
CA HIS A 73 8.49 -4.33 -1.68
C HIS A 73 8.13 -4.53 -0.19
N GLU A 74 6.84 -4.51 0.18
CA GLU A 74 6.40 -4.73 1.57
C GLU A 74 6.40 -6.20 1.99
N GLU A 75 6.40 -7.16 1.05
CA GLU A 75 6.48 -8.61 1.39
C GLU A 75 7.77 -8.98 2.13
N HIS A 76 8.79 -8.12 2.09
CA HIS A 76 10.04 -8.29 2.82
C HIS A 76 10.00 -7.77 4.26
N GLN A 77 8.86 -7.24 4.75
CA GLN A 77 8.76 -6.77 6.13
C GLN A 77 8.62 -7.92 7.14
N PRO A 78 9.28 -7.83 8.32
CA PRO A 78 9.41 -8.95 9.25
C PRO A 78 8.15 -9.26 10.09
N LEU A 79 7.09 -8.45 10.05
CA LEU A 79 5.82 -8.81 10.71
C LEU A 79 4.81 -9.25 9.67
N ASP A 80 4.50 -10.55 9.72
CA ASP A 80 3.42 -11.18 8.99
C ASP A 80 2.09 -10.91 9.72
N VAL A 81 1.28 -10.00 9.16
CA VAL A 81 -0.03 -9.65 9.72
C VAL A 81 -1.04 -10.82 9.70
N TRP A 82 -0.73 -11.89 8.97
CA TRP A 82 -1.61 -13.05 8.79
C TRP A 82 -1.23 -14.23 9.69
N LYS A 83 -0.14 -14.14 10.45
CA LYS A 83 0.19 -15.12 11.50
C LYS A 83 -0.41 -14.72 12.84
N GLU A 84 -1.05 -15.67 13.48
CA GLU A 84 -1.55 -15.54 14.84
C GLU A 84 -0.37 -15.74 15.82
N GLY A 85 0.25 -14.64 16.25
CA GLY A 85 1.41 -14.66 17.17
C GLY A 85 2.76 -14.41 16.48
N ARG A 86 3.70 -13.85 17.25
CA ARG A 86 5.09 -13.60 16.84
C ARG A 86 5.84 -14.89 16.52
#